data_AF-A0A4P8C789-F1
#
_entry.id   AF-A0A4P8C789-F1
#
_cell.length_a   1.000
_cell.length_b   1.000
_cell.length_c   1.000
_cell.angle_alpha   90.00
_cell.angle_beta   90.00
_cell.angle_gamma   90.00
#
_symmetry.space_group_name_H-M   'P 1'
#
loop_
_entity.id
_entity.type
_entity.pdbx_description
1 polymer ?
#
loop_
_entity_poly.entity_id
_entity_poly.type
_entity_poly.pdbx_seq_one_letter_code
_entity_poly.pdbx_strand_id
1 'polypeptide(L)'
;MRVNLLITMIIFALIWPATALRAAVSKTTWADAPAREFVFVENNSDDNFFVTPGGALDPRLTGANRWTGLKYNGSGTIYQQSLGYIDNGYNTGLYTNWKFDMWLENSPVSSPLTGLRCINWYAGCNMTTSLILPQTTDASGFYGATVTSGGAKWMHGMLSDAFYQYLQQMPVGSSFTMTINACQTSVNYDASSGARCKDQASGNWYVRNVTHTKAANLRLINTHSLAEVFINSDGVPTLGEGNADCRTQTIGSRSGLSCKMVNYTLQTNGLSNTSIHIFPAIANSSLASAVGAYDMQFSLNGSSWKPVSNTAYYYTFNEMKSADSIYVFFSSNFFKQMVNLGISDINTKDLFNFRFQNTTSPESGWYEFSTSNTLIIKPRDFSISIISDEYTQTPSREGYVGSGESALDFGYIVTTSGKTAADEVLIKVTGPAQVIGGRSYCVFSSDDGKAKVPFPATLSFITRNGATKTYDAGCDDSWRDMTDALWLTTPWTDISGEVGQMDKTTVKFSIPMDNAISLRTVDDNGWFGEVSASGEIHVQATWRNIN
;
A
#
# COMPACT_ATOMS: atom_id res chain seq x y z
N MET A 1 -45.57 56.65 -58.05
CA MET A 1 -45.79 56.11 -56.69
C MET A 1 -44.54 56.33 -55.86
N ARG A 2 -44.56 57.27 -54.90
CA ARG A 2 -43.46 57.48 -53.96
C ARG A 2 -43.62 56.47 -52.82
N VAL A 3 -42.79 55.44 -52.81
CA VAL A 3 -42.72 54.49 -51.70
C VAL A 3 -42.02 55.19 -50.54
N ASN A 4 -42.69 55.25 -49.39
CA ASN A 4 -42.24 55.96 -48.21
C ASN A 4 -41.06 55.19 -47.57
N LEU A 5 -39.82 55.61 -47.84
CA LEU A 5 -38.58 54.99 -47.34
C LEU A 5 -38.57 54.84 -45.80
N LEU A 6 -39.35 55.65 -45.09
CA LEU A 6 -39.49 55.58 -43.64
C LEU A 6 -40.16 54.27 -43.17
N ILE A 7 -41.12 53.74 -43.95
CA ILE A 7 -41.83 52.50 -43.60
C ILE A 7 -40.95 51.28 -43.86
N THR A 8 -40.07 51.33 -44.86
CA THR A 8 -39.11 50.26 -45.17
C THR A 8 -37.98 50.18 -44.14
N MET A 9 -37.54 51.33 -43.59
CA MET A 9 -36.56 51.35 -42.50
C MET A 9 -37.15 50.88 -41.16
N ILE A 10 -38.42 51.17 -40.86
CA ILE A 10 -39.06 50.69 -39.62
C ILE A 10 -39.25 49.17 -39.64
N ILE A 11 -39.55 48.57 -40.79
CA ILE A 11 -39.66 47.11 -40.93
C ILE A 11 -38.28 46.44 -40.85
N PHE A 12 -37.22 47.04 -41.40
CA PHE A 12 -35.85 46.52 -41.23
C PHE A 12 -35.27 46.70 -39.81
N ALA A 13 -35.68 47.75 -39.08
CA ALA A 13 -35.25 47.99 -37.70
C ALA A 13 -36.01 47.10 -36.68
N LEU A 14 -37.21 46.63 -37.00
CA LEU A 14 -37.98 45.70 -36.16
C LEU A 14 -37.59 44.22 -36.36
N ILE A 15 -36.80 43.89 -37.38
CA ILE A 15 -36.32 42.52 -37.65
C ILE A 15 -34.89 42.30 -37.05
N TRP A 16 -34.27 43.35 -36.49
CA TRP A 16 -32.90 43.31 -35.93
C TRP A 16 -32.86 43.87 -34.50
N PRO A 17 -33.57 43.22 -33.55
CA PRO A 17 -32.86 42.18 -32.80
C PRO A 17 -33.80 41.03 -32.46
N ALA A 18 -34.04 40.13 -33.41
CA ALA A 18 -34.03 38.73 -33.01
C ALA A 18 -32.56 38.36 -32.76
N THR A 19 -32.00 38.86 -31.65
CA THR A 19 -30.86 38.19 -31.05
C THR A 19 -31.30 36.75 -30.94
N ALA A 20 -30.62 35.86 -31.65
CA ALA A 20 -30.78 34.44 -31.45
C ALA A 20 -30.73 34.24 -29.92
N LEU A 21 -31.88 33.92 -29.32
CA LEU A 21 -31.97 33.39 -27.97
C LEU A 21 -31.09 32.17 -28.04
N ARG A 22 -29.81 32.33 -27.69
CA ARG A 22 -28.79 31.37 -28.07
C ARG A 22 -28.90 30.09 -27.27
N ALA A 23 -30.01 29.84 -26.55
CA ALA A 23 -30.09 28.97 -25.39
C ALA A 23 -28.89 29.20 -24.43
N ALA A 24 -29.09 28.94 -23.16
CA ALA A 24 -27.97 28.84 -22.23
C ALA A 24 -27.95 27.39 -21.79
N VAL A 25 -26.87 26.98 -21.14
CA VAL A 25 -26.90 25.71 -20.40
C VAL A 25 -28.12 25.68 -19.47
N SER A 26 -28.89 24.60 -19.56
CA SER A 26 -30.07 24.41 -18.72
C SER A 26 -29.63 24.02 -17.31
N LYS A 27 -29.78 24.95 -16.36
CA LYS A 27 -29.46 24.71 -14.95
C LYS A 27 -30.63 24.01 -14.26
N THR A 28 -30.35 22.90 -13.59
CA THR A 28 -31.29 22.18 -12.74
C THR A 28 -30.70 22.07 -11.34
N THR A 29 -31.34 22.72 -10.38
CA THR A 29 -31.01 22.57 -8.95
C THR A 29 -31.90 21.46 -8.38
N TRP A 30 -31.28 20.39 -7.91
CA TRP A 30 -31.98 19.30 -7.25
C TRP A 30 -32.13 19.57 -5.76
N ALA A 31 -33.11 18.90 -5.15
CA ALA A 31 -33.22 18.86 -3.70
C ALA A 31 -31.95 18.24 -3.09
N ASP A 32 -31.62 18.70 -1.88
CA ASP A 32 -30.48 18.22 -1.11
C ASP A 32 -30.45 16.68 -1.07
N ALA A 33 -29.26 16.12 -1.20
CA ALA A 33 -29.09 14.69 -1.08
C ALA A 33 -29.29 14.24 0.38
N PRO A 34 -29.82 13.03 0.62
CA PRO A 34 -29.76 12.43 1.94
C PRO A 34 -28.31 12.37 2.42
N ALA A 35 -28.05 12.74 3.67
CA ALA A 35 -26.71 12.63 4.25
C ALA A 35 -26.23 11.16 4.23
N ARG A 36 -24.95 10.96 3.93
CA ARG A 36 -24.34 9.61 3.86
C ARG A 36 -23.18 9.46 4.79
N GLU A 37 -23.21 8.36 5.54
CA GLU A 37 -22.09 7.92 6.35
C GLU A 37 -21.05 7.20 5.51
N PHE A 38 -19.77 7.40 5.82
CA PHE A 38 -18.66 6.66 5.24
C PHE A 38 -17.71 6.12 6.31
N VAL A 39 -16.99 5.07 5.95
CA VAL A 39 -15.86 4.52 6.69
C VAL A 39 -14.59 4.92 5.95
N PHE A 40 -13.64 5.48 6.69
CA PHE A 40 -12.30 5.77 6.19
C PHE A 40 -11.32 4.71 6.69
N VAL A 41 -10.43 4.27 5.81
CA VAL A 41 -9.38 3.29 6.11
C VAL A 41 -8.03 3.93 5.82
N GLU A 42 -7.20 4.02 6.86
CA GLU A 42 -5.80 4.40 6.82
C GLU A 42 -4.96 3.13 6.78
N ASN A 43 -4.21 2.92 5.70
CA ASN A 43 -3.31 1.80 5.59
C ASN A 43 -1.86 2.26 5.72
N ASN A 44 -1.35 2.23 6.94
CA ASN A 44 0.04 2.58 7.22
C ASN A 44 1.01 1.47 6.78
N SER A 45 0.53 0.28 6.44
CA SER A 45 1.37 -0.81 5.94
C SER A 45 1.78 -0.62 4.47
N ASP A 46 0.92 0.03 3.67
CA ASP A 46 1.12 0.22 2.22
C ASP A 46 1.01 1.69 1.78
N ASP A 47 1.05 2.63 2.72
CA ASP A 47 0.98 4.08 2.52
C ASP A 47 -0.12 4.55 1.56
N ASN A 48 -1.36 4.13 1.85
CA ASN A 48 -2.50 4.52 1.04
C ASN A 48 -3.82 4.54 1.84
N PHE A 49 -4.88 5.03 1.18
CA PHE A 49 -6.16 5.31 1.79
C PHE A 49 -7.31 4.68 1.01
N PHE A 50 -8.34 4.31 1.75
CA PHE A 50 -9.59 3.81 1.19
C PHE A 50 -10.80 4.44 1.88
N VAL A 51 -11.79 4.87 1.10
CA VAL A 51 -13.07 5.34 1.62
C VAL A 51 -14.20 4.48 1.09
N THR A 52 -15.18 4.15 1.92
CA THR A 52 -16.28 3.29 1.51
C THR A 52 -17.59 3.66 2.22
N PRO A 53 -18.77 3.49 1.59
CA PRO A 53 -20.03 3.84 2.21
C PRO A 53 -20.32 3.02 3.47
N GLY A 54 -20.72 3.70 4.55
CA GLY A 54 -21.20 3.08 5.78
C GLY A 54 -22.63 2.57 5.68
N GLY A 55 -23.37 2.96 4.63
CA GLY A 55 -24.75 2.54 4.38
C GLY A 55 -25.04 2.50 2.88
N ALA A 56 -26.04 3.27 2.44
CA ALA A 56 -26.41 3.36 1.03
C ALA A 56 -25.31 4.03 0.17
N LEU A 57 -25.25 3.63 -1.10
CA LEU A 57 -24.22 4.04 -2.05
C LEU A 57 -24.28 5.53 -2.45
N ASP A 58 -25.47 6.02 -2.79
CA ASP A 58 -25.65 7.35 -3.41
C ASP A 58 -26.13 8.41 -2.41
N PRO A 59 -25.58 9.64 -2.37
CA PRO A 59 -24.44 10.14 -3.14
C PRO A 59 -23.13 9.43 -2.82
N ARG A 60 -22.32 9.19 -3.86
CA ARG A 60 -21.13 8.34 -3.79
C ARG A 60 -19.96 9.11 -3.20
N LEU A 61 -19.27 8.49 -2.26
CA LEU A 61 -17.91 8.80 -1.82
C LEU A 61 -17.23 7.46 -1.53
N THR A 62 -16.46 6.95 -2.48
CA THR A 62 -15.97 5.57 -2.43
C THR A 62 -14.72 5.36 -3.27
N GLY A 63 -13.84 4.45 -2.83
CA GLY A 63 -12.67 3.96 -3.55
C GLY A 63 -11.34 4.35 -2.90
N ALA A 64 -10.27 3.78 -3.43
CA ALA A 64 -8.91 4.00 -2.93
C ALA A 64 -8.20 5.11 -3.70
N ASN A 65 -7.26 5.78 -3.04
CA ASN A 65 -6.40 6.79 -3.69
C ASN A 65 -5.30 6.15 -4.55
N ARG A 66 -5.05 4.85 -4.36
CA ARG A 66 -4.06 4.06 -5.11
C ARG A 66 -4.67 2.76 -5.63
N TRP A 67 -4.06 2.26 -6.70
CA TRP A 67 -4.34 0.90 -7.16
C TRP A 67 -3.70 -0.10 -6.23
N THR A 68 -4.39 -1.21 -6.01
CA THR A 68 -3.89 -2.36 -5.25
C THR A 68 -3.62 -3.53 -6.20
N GLY A 69 -3.20 -4.68 -5.67
CA GLY A 69 -3.09 -5.92 -6.46
C GLY A 69 -4.41 -6.37 -7.10
N LEU A 70 -5.55 -5.79 -6.67
CA LEU A 70 -6.88 -6.03 -7.22
C LEU A 70 -7.23 -5.22 -8.47
N LYS A 71 -6.32 -4.35 -8.94
CA LYS A 71 -6.55 -3.60 -10.18
C LYS A 71 -6.85 -4.57 -11.32
N TYR A 72 -8.00 -4.37 -11.96
CA TYR A 72 -8.31 -5.13 -13.16
C TYR A 72 -7.39 -4.72 -14.32
N ASN A 73 -6.69 -5.69 -14.92
CA ASN A 73 -5.69 -5.45 -15.97
C ASN A 73 -6.15 -5.93 -17.37
N GLY A 74 -7.45 -6.19 -17.56
CA GLY A 74 -8.00 -6.64 -18.85
C GLY A 74 -8.23 -8.16 -18.98
N SER A 75 -7.85 -8.94 -17.97
CA SER A 75 -8.08 -10.38 -17.91
C SER A 75 -8.32 -10.85 -16.47
N GLY A 76 -9.00 -11.98 -16.30
CA GLY A 76 -9.28 -12.56 -14.99
C GLY A 76 -10.48 -11.92 -14.30
N THR A 77 -10.53 -12.02 -12.97
CA THR A 77 -11.65 -11.51 -12.18
C THR A 77 -11.63 -9.98 -12.09
N ILE A 78 -12.79 -9.36 -12.28
CA ILE A 78 -12.96 -7.92 -12.20
C ILE A 78 -13.21 -7.52 -10.73
N TYR A 79 -12.19 -6.98 -10.07
CA TYR A 79 -12.29 -6.48 -8.69
C TYR A 79 -12.28 -4.95 -8.64
N GLN A 80 -11.11 -4.32 -8.60
CA GLN A 80 -10.97 -2.86 -8.52
C GLN A 80 -10.99 -2.27 -9.93
N GLN A 81 -12.01 -1.45 -10.23
CA GLN A 81 -12.28 -0.95 -11.58
C GLN A 81 -12.02 0.55 -11.74
N SER A 82 -11.90 1.29 -10.63
CA SER A 82 -11.51 2.69 -10.60
C SER A 82 -10.86 3.03 -9.26
N LEU A 83 -10.12 4.14 -9.26
CA LEU A 83 -9.76 4.84 -8.01
C LEU A 83 -10.99 5.56 -7.44
N GLY A 84 -10.80 6.21 -6.30
CA GLY A 84 -11.91 6.82 -5.59
C GLY A 84 -12.50 8.04 -6.27
N TYR A 85 -13.81 8.19 -6.12
CA TYR A 85 -14.59 9.19 -6.81
C TYR A 85 -15.78 9.64 -5.97
N ILE A 86 -16.35 10.76 -6.39
CA ILE A 86 -17.54 11.38 -5.80
C ILE A 86 -18.59 11.68 -6.87
N ASP A 87 -19.85 11.67 -6.49
CA ASP A 87 -20.95 12.15 -7.32
C ASP A 87 -22.08 12.80 -6.52
N ASN A 88 -23.09 13.32 -7.23
CA ASN A 88 -24.27 13.94 -6.63
C ASN A 88 -25.43 12.95 -6.36
N GLY A 89 -25.20 11.65 -6.53
CA GLY A 89 -26.16 10.57 -6.26
C GLY A 89 -27.22 10.31 -7.32
N TYR A 90 -27.18 10.97 -8.49
CA TYR A 90 -28.09 10.67 -9.61
C TYR A 90 -27.46 9.83 -10.72
N ASN A 91 -26.14 9.55 -10.66
CA ASN A 91 -25.41 8.76 -11.66
C ASN A 91 -25.75 9.18 -13.11
N THR A 92 -25.80 10.47 -13.37
CA THR A 92 -26.22 10.99 -14.68
C THR A 92 -25.21 10.63 -15.77
N GLY A 93 -25.71 10.10 -16.88
CA GLY A 93 -24.90 9.73 -18.04
C GLY A 93 -24.34 10.94 -18.78
N LEU A 94 -23.12 10.78 -19.30
CA LEU A 94 -22.44 11.75 -20.14
C LEU A 94 -22.56 11.38 -21.62
N TYR A 95 -22.79 12.38 -22.47
CA TYR A 95 -22.83 12.19 -23.91
C TYR A 95 -21.43 12.12 -24.51
N THR A 96 -21.20 11.15 -25.40
CA THR A 96 -19.94 11.01 -26.13
C THR A 96 -19.60 12.29 -26.91
N ASN A 97 -18.31 12.65 -26.91
CA ASN A 97 -17.73 13.85 -27.53
C ASN A 97 -18.16 15.20 -26.94
N TRP A 98 -18.95 15.20 -25.86
CA TRP A 98 -19.28 16.43 -25.15
C TRP A 98 -18.15 16.83 -24.19
N LYS A 99 -18.10 18.10 -23.84
CA LYS A 99 -17.25 18.63 -22.76
C LYS A 99 -17.95 18.47 -21.43
N PHE A 100 -17.18 18.13 -20.40
CA PHE A 100 -17.65 17.99 -19.03
C PHE A 100 -16.78 18.80 -18.06
N ASP A 101 -17.46 19.55 -17.19
CA ASP A 101 -16.90 20.25 -16.05
C ASP A 101 -17.53 19.70 -14.76
N MET A 102 -16.73 19.62 -13.71
CA MET A 102 -17.23 19.39 -12.36
C MET A 102 -16.44 20.22 -11.36
N TRP A 103 -17.15 20.94 -10.50
CA TRP A 103 -16.54 21.71 -9.43
C TRP A 103 -17.37 21.62 -8.15
N LEU A 104 -16.68 21.81 -7.03
CA LEU A 104 -17.23 21.71 -5.69
C LEU A 104 -17.22 23.10 -5.06
N GLU A 105 -18.39 23.62 -4.70
CA GLU A 105 -18.49 24.80 -3.86
C GLU A 105 -18.54 24.37 -2.40
N ASN A 106 -17.96 25.18 -1.51
CA ASN A 106 -17.79 24.83 -0.09
C ASN A 106 -16.99 23.54 0.12
N SER A 107 -16.09 23.21 -0.81
CA SER A 107 -15.15 22.12 -0.65
C SER A 107 -14.28 22.35 0.60
N PRO A 108 -14.06 21.34 1.45
CA PRO A 108 -13.16 21.47 2.60
C PRO A 108 -11.69 21.59 2.21
N VAL A 109 -11.35 21.30 0.94
CA VAL A 109 -9.99 21.33 0.40
C VAL A 109 -9.90 22.07 -0.92
N SER A 110 -8.73 22.64 -1.20
CA SER A 110 -8.36 23.15 -2.53
C SER A 110 -7.98 21.99 -3.45
N SER A 111 -8.34 22.10 -4.73
CA SER A 111 -8.09 21.09 -5.77
C SER A 111 -8.63 19.70 -5.39
N PRO A 112 -9.94 19.58 -5.09
CA PRO A 112 -10.53 18.34 -4.57
C PRO A 112 -10.60 17.20 -5.60
N LEU A 113 -10.53 17.52 -6.90
CA LEU A 113 -10.76 16.59 -8.00
C LEU A 113 -9.61 16.64 -9.02
N THR A 114 -9.28 15.49 -9.59
CA THR A 114 -8.21 15.35 -10.60
C THR A 114 -8.75 15.27 -12.04
N GLY A 115 -10.03 14.92 -12.20
CA GLY A 115 -10.71 14.89 -13.49
C GLY A 115 -11.89 13.93 -13.53
N LEU A 116 -12.32 13.58 -14.75
CA LEU A 116 -13.47 12.70 -14.97
C LEU A 116 -13.09 11.25 -14.71
N ARG A 117 -13.71 10.64 -13.70
CA ARG A 117 -13.54 9.22 -13.40
C ARG A 117 -14.03 8.38 -14.59
N CYS A 118 -13.25 7.37 -14.92
CA CYS A 118 -13.53 6.35 -15.92
C CYS A 118 -13.59 4.98 -15.26
N ILE A 119 -14.21 3.99 -15.89
CA ILE A 119 -14.01 2.56 -15.54
C ILE A 119 -12.87 2.06 -16.40
N ASN A 120 -11.80 1.57 -15.79
CA ASN A 120 -10.51 1.39 -16.46
C ASN A 120 -10.55 0.50 -17.72
N TRP A 121 -11.46 -0.47 -17.78
CA TRP A 121 -11.62 -1.39 -18.91
C TRP A 121 -12.66 -0.98 -19.95
N TYR A 122 -13.40 0.11 -19.72
CA TYR A 122 -14.29 0.63 -20.75
C TYR A 122 -13.47 1.21 -21.90
N ALA A 123 -13.96 1.00 -23.13
CA ALA A 123 -13.41 1.67 -24.29
C ALA A 123 -13.34 3.21 -24.05
N GLY A 124 -12.27 3.82 -24.54
CA GLY A 124 -12.00 5.25 -24.32
C GLY A 124 -11.53 5.62 -22.91
N CYS A 125 -11.37 4.68 -21.99
CA CYS A 125 -10.74 4.90 -20.69
C CYS A 125 -9.25 4.54 -20.71
N ASN A 126 -8.44 5.27 -19.94
CA ASN A 126 -7.06 4.91 -19.71
C ASN A 126 -7.01 3.77 -18.67
N MET A 127 -6.52 2.59 -19.06
CA MET A 127 -6.45 1.42 -18.16
C MET A 127 -5.45 1.61 -17.00
N THR A 128 -4.46 2.49 -17.16
CA THR A 128 -3.47 2.79 -16.14
C THR A 128 -4.06 3.67 -15.04
N THR A 129 -4.74 4.77 -15.43
CA THR A 129 -5.16 5.82 -14.50
C THR A 129 -6.65 5.79 -14.18
N SER A 130 -7.47 5.15 -15.02
CA SER A 130 -8.93 5.23 -14.99
C SER A 130 -9.46 6.68 -15.01
N LEU A 131 -8.69 7.57 -15.64
CA LEU A 131 -8.93 9.01 -15.70
C LEU A 131 -9.12 9.47 -17.16
N ILE A 132 -10.14 10.28 -17.40
CA ILE A 132 -10.18 11.15 -18.57
C ILE A 132 -9.66 12.52 -18.13
N LEU A 133 -8.53 12.93 -18.70
CA LEU A 133 -7.86 14.17 -18.33
C LEU A 133 -8.71 15.39 -18.72
N PRO A 134 -8.87 16.36 -17.82
CA PRO A 134 -9.44 17.67 -18.14
C PRO A 134 -8.42 18.51 -18.92
N GLN A 135 -8.87 19.63 -19.49
CA GLN A 135 -7.97 20.65 -20.06
C GLN A 135 -7.29 21.47 -18.96
N THR A 136 -7.98 21.71 -17.83
CA THR A 136 -7.42 22.40 -16.67
C THR A 136 -8.09 21.95 -15.38
N THR A 137 -7.39 22.08 -14.27
CA THR A 137 -7.92 21.99 -12.91
C THR A 137 -7.70 23.32 -12.18
N ASP A 138 -8.48 23.59 -11.14
CA ASP A 138 -8.27 24.71 -10.22
C ASP A 138 -8.65 24.33 -8.78
N ALA A 139 -8.69 25.32 -7.88
CA ALA A 139 -9.01 25.12 -6.48
C ALA A 139 -10.38 24.49 -6.23
N SER A 140 -11.33 24.60 -7.16
CA SER A 140 -12.70 24.12 -6.99
C SER A 140 -12.98 22.82 -7.75
N GLY A 141 -12.27 22.53 -8.84
CA GLY A 141 -12.54 21.31 -9.62
C GLY A 141 -11.75 21.19 -10.92
N PHE A 142 -12.37 20.52 -11.91
CA PHE A 142 -11.77 20.26 -13.21
C PHE A 142 -12.69 20.68 -14.35
N TYR A 143 -12.07 21.01 -15.48
CA TYR A 143 -12.78 21.62 -16.60
C TYR A 143 -12.28 21.17 -17.97
N GLY A 144 -13.21 21.05 -18.92
CA GLY A 144 -12.95 20.76 -20.33
C GLY A 144 -12.62 19.30 -20.61
N ALA A 145 -13.00 18.36 -19.73
CA ALA A 145 -12.82 16.94 -19.99
C ALA A 145 -13.67 16.51 -21.20
N THR A 146 -13.05 15.88 -22.19
CA THR A 146 -13.75 15.44 -23.41
C THR A 146 -14.22 14.01 -23.21
N VAL A 147 -15.54 13.79 -23.20
CA VAL A 147 -16.12 12.47 -22.98
C VAL A 147 -15.78 11.56 -24.14
N THR A 148 -14.98 10.53 -23.88
CA THR A 148 -14.51 9.60 -24.91
C THR A 148 -15.64 8.67 -25.40
N SER A 149 -15.48 8.13 -26.60
CA SER A 149 -16.40 7.13 -27.16
C SER A 149 -16.20 5.74 -26.56
N GLY A 150 -17.28 4.96 -26.52
CA GLY A 150 -17.29 3.58 -26.02
C GLY A 150 -17.51 3.49 -24.51
N GLY A 151 -18.34 2.54 -24.06
CA GLY A 151 -18.73 2.36 -22.65
C GLY A 151 -19.49 3.56 -22.05
N ALA A 152 -20.32 3.31 -21.03
CA ALA A 152 -21.01 4.40 -20.35
C ALA A 152 -20.02 5.27 -19.53
N LYS A 153 -20.21 6.59 -19.55
CA LYS A 153 -19.49 7.54 -18.70
C LYS A 153 -20.52 8.28 -17.87
N TRP A 154 -20.18 8.58 -16.63
CA TRP A 154 -21.08 9.21 -15.67
C TRP A 154 -20.44 10.48 -15.11
N MET A 155 -21.27 11.38 -14.59
CA MET A 155 -20.85 12.63 -13.95
C MET A 155 -20.15 12.38 -12.61
N HIS A 156 -19.00 11.70 -12.66
CA HIS A 156 -18.21 11.26 -11.51
C HIS A 156 -16.86 11.98 -11.52
N GLY A 157 -16.54 12.65 -10.42
CA GLY A 157 -15.24 13.31 -10.24
C GLY A 157 -14.29 12.39 -9.49
N MET A 158 -13.10 12.17 -10.03
CA MET A 158 -12.05 11.42 -9.33
C MET A 158 -11.42 12.28 -8.24
N LEU A 159 -11.32 11.73 -7.04
CA LEU A 159 -10.79 12.41 -5.85
C LEU A 159 -9.29 12.68 -6.01
N SER A 160 -8.82 13.76 -5.39
CA SER A 160 -7.39 14.06 -5.25
C SER A 160 -6.83 13.54 -3.93
N ASP A 161 -5.50 13.41 -3.83
CA ASP A 161 -4.84 13.05 -2.56
C ASP A 161 -5.11 14.06 -1.46
N ALA A 162 -5.21 15.36 -1.79
CA ALA A 162 -5.56 16.40 -0.82
C ALA A 162 -6.93 16.12 -0.16
N PHE A 163 -7.88 15.58 -0.92
CA PHE A 163 -9.18 15.19 -0.37
C PHE A 163 -9.05 14.03 0.63
N TYR A 164 -8.25 13.01 0.32
CA TYR A 164 -7.98 11.91 1.25
C TYR A 164 -7.28 12.38 2.53
N GLN A 165 -6.31 13.29 2.42
CA GLN A 165 -5.63 13.89 3.57
C GLN A 165 -6.60 14.63 4.50
N TYR A 166 -7.58 15.35 3.93
CA TYR A 166 -8.65 15.94 4.73
C TYR A 166 -9.52 14.88 5.42
N LEU A 167 -9.94 13.84 4.69
CA LEU A 167 -10.73 12.76 5.27
C LEU A 167 -9.99 12.04 6.40
N GLN A 168 -8.66 11.91 6.31
CA GLN A 168 -7.81 11.37 7.36
C GLN A 168 -7.92 12.21 8.64
N GLN A 169 -7.73 13.52 8.52
CA GLN A 169 -7.73 14.46 9.65
C GLN A 169 -9.13 14.71 10.25
N MET A 170 -10.18 14.40 9.49
CA MET A 170 -11.56 14.57 9.93
C MET A 170 -11.88 13.66 11.15
N PRO A 171 -12.44 14.20 12.24
CA PRO A 171 -12.85 13.40 13.39
C PRO A 171 -14.08 12.52 13.07
N VAL A 172 -14.15 11.34 13.69
CA VAL A 172 -15.34 10.49 13.64
C VAL A 172 -16.54 11.23 14.24
N GLY A 173 -17.70 11.13 13.58
CA GLY A 173 -18.94 11.84 13.91
C GLY A 173 -19.08 13.22 13.27
N SER A 174 -18.00 13.78 12.69
CA SER A 174 -18.07 15.05 11.98
C SER A 174 -18.74 14.91 10.61
N SER A 175 -19.21 16.02 10.05
CA SER A 175 -19.79 16.08 8.71
C SER A 175 -19.22 17.24 7.90
N PHE A 176 -19.20 17.11 6.59
CA PHE A 176 -19.00 18.22 5.66
C PHE A 176 -20.13 18.24 4.63
N THR A 177 -20.49 19.43 4.17
CA THR A 177 -21.47 19.66 3.11
C THR A 177 -20.81 20.44 1.99
N MET A 178 -21.01 19.97 0.76
CA MET A 178 -20.53 20.63 -0.45
C MET A 178 -21.67 20.75 -1.45
N THR A 179 -21.58 21.74 -2.34
CA THR A 179 -22.45 21.83 -3.50
C THR A 179 -21.70 21.27 -4.71
N ILE A 180 -22.19 20.15 -5.23
CA ILE A 180 -21.62 19.51 -6.41
C ILE A 180 -22.28 20.11 -7.64
N ASN A 181 -21.44 20.69 -8.50
CA ASN A 181 -21.84 21.19 -9.81
C ASN A 181 -21.30 20.26 -10.89
N ALA A 182 -22.19 19.73 -11.73
CA ALA A 182 -21.83 18.87 -12.85
C ALA A 182 -22.43 19.42 -14.14
N CYS A 183 -21.60 19.82 -15.10
CA CYS A 183 -22.04 20.48 -16.32
C CYS A 183 -21.49 19.79 -17.56
N GLN A 184 -22.37 19.46 -18.52
CA GLN A 184 -21.95 18.95 -19.83
C GLN A 184 -22.52 19.77 -20.98
N THR A 185 -21.77 19.90 -22.07
CA THR A 185 -22.16 20.65 -23.27
C THR A 185 -21.56 20.05 -24.55
N SER A 186 -22.28 20.14 -25.67
CA SER A 186 -21.75 19.82 -27.00
C SER A 186 -20.81 20.90 -27.55
N VAL A 187 -20.80 22.09 -26.94
CA VAL A 187 -19.96 23.20 -27.37
C VAL A 187 -18.51 22.87 -27.02
N ASN A 188 -17.65 22.84 -28.03
CA ASN A 188 -16.22 22.70 -27.82
C ASN A 188 -15.63 24.05 -27.40
N TYR A 189 -15.42 24.25 -26.10
CA TYR A 189 -14.69 25.40 -25.55
C TYR A 189 -13.29 24.99 -25.10
N ASP A 190 -12.45 26.00 -24.88
CA ASP A 190 -11.11 25.85 -24.33
C ASP A 190 -11.07 26.30 -22.86
N ALA A 191 -11.03 25.35 -21.94
CA ALA A 191 -10.99 25.64 -20.52
C ALA A 191 -9.67 26.28 -20.06
N SER A 192 -8.57 26.11 -20.82
CA SER A 192 -7.27 26.69 -20.50
C SER A 192 -7.23 28.21 -20.64
N SER A 193 -8.09 28.77 -21.50
CA SER A 193 -8.34 30.22 -21.61
C SER A 193 -9.34 30.76 -20.58
N GLY A 194 -9.83 29.92 -19.67
CA GLY A 194 -10.81 30.31 -18.64
C GLY A 194 -12.27 30.09 -19.02
N ALA A 195 -12.58 29.61 -20.23
CA ALA A 195 -13.96 29.28 -20.59
C ALA A 195 -14.49 28.09 -19.77
N ARG A 196 -15.80 28.07 -19.49
CA ARG A 196 -16.46 27.02 -18.67
C ARG A 196 -17.76 26.56 -19.30
N CYS A 197 -18.14 25.31 -19.02
CA CYS A 197 -19.38 24.71 -19.49
C CYS A 197 -20.62 25.53 -19.11
N LYS A 198 -20.67 26.06 -17.87
CA LYS A 198 -21.81 26.84 -17.37
C LYS A 198 -22.12 28.10 -18.18
N ASP A 199 -21.13 28.62 -18.92
CA ASP A 199 -21.23 29.85 -19.71
C ASP A 199 -21.55 29.58 -21.20
N GLN A 200 -21.77 28.31 -21.58
CA GLN A 200 -21.98 27.92 -22.98
C GLN A 200 -23.45 28.04 -23.43
N ALA A 201 -23.62 28.11 -24.75
CA ALA A 201 -24.92 28.30 -25.41
C ALA A 201 -25.87 27.08 -25.30
N SER A 202 -25.40 25.91 -24.91
CA SER A 202 -26.26 24.73 -24.76
C SER A 202 -25.62 23.73 -23.82
N GLY A 203 -26.42 22.85 -23.22
CA GLY A 203 -25.93 21.84 -22.30
C GLY A 203 -26.85 21.64 -21.11
N ASN A 204 -26.41 20.80 -20.18
CA ASN A 204 -27.09 20.53 -18.92
C ASN A 204 -26.14 20.82 -17.77
N TRP A 205 -26.62 21.52 -16.75
CA TRP A 205 -25.89 21.80 -15.52
C TRP A 205 -26.73 21.40 -14.32
N TYR A 206 -26.25 20.42 -13.58
CA TYR A 206 -26.89 19.91 -12.37
C TYR A 206 -26.18 20.41 -11.13
N VAL A 207 -26.97 20.86 -10.16
CA VAL A 207 -26.48 21.38 -8.87
C VAL A 207 -27.19 20.64 -7.75
N ARG A 208 -26.40 20.13 -6.80
CA ARG A 208 -26.96 19.47 -5.61
C ARG A 208 -26.06 19.63 -4.39
N ASN A 209 -26.67 19.90 -3.24
CA ASN A 209 -25.95 19.82 -1.97
C ASN A 209 -25.82 18.36 -1.53
N VAL A 210 -24.62 17.98 -1.09
CA VAL A 210 -24.27 16.65 -0.64
C VAL A 210 -23.58 16.76 0.71
N THR A 211 -24.07 15.99 1.68
CA THR A 211 -23.51 15.91 3.03
C THR A 211 -22.96 14.52 3.29
N HIS A 212 -21.71 14.46 3.75
CA HIS A 212 -21.06 13.22 4.18
C HIS A 212 -20.63 13.30 5.64
N THR A 213 -20.83 12.21 6.36
CA THR A 213 -20.48 12.06 7.79
C THR A 213 -19.44 10.95 7.94
N LYS A 214 -18.32 11.25 8.59
CA LYS A 214 -17.29 10.22 8.87
C LYS A 214 -17.78 9.36 10.03
N ALA A 215 -18.33 8.19 9.74
CA ALA A 215 -18.94 7.33 10.74
C ALA A 215 -17.93 6.38 11.41
N ALA A 216 -16.83 6.07 10.71
CA ALA A 216 -15.75 5.31 11.30
C ALA A 216 -14.38 5.64 10.70
N ASN A 217 -13.35 5.42 11.51
CA ASN A 217 -11.95 5.47 11.11
C ASN A 217 -11.27 4.15 11.48
N LEU A 218 -10.89 3.37 10.47
CA LEU A 218 -10.11 2.16 10.63
C LEU A 218 -8.66 2.46 10.27
N ARG A 219 -7.74 2.26 11.21
CA ARG A 219 -6.31 2.42 10.96
C ARG A 219 -5.63 1.07 11.07
N LEU A 220 -5.08 0.59 9.96
CA LEU A 220 -4.24 -0.59 9.89
C LEU A 220 -2.84 -0.19 10.35
N ILE A 221 -2.33 -0.89 11.35
CA ILE A 221 -1.07 -0.56 12.00
C ILE A 221 0.01 -1.47 11.43
N ASN A 222 1.08 -0.88 10.90
CA ASN A 222 2.29 -1.62 10.60
C ASN A 222 3.08 -1.78 11.91
N THR A 223 3.32 -3.02 12.32
CA THR A 223 4.09 -3.31 13.55
C THR A 223 5.59 -3.42 13.26
N HIS A 224 5.95 -3.54 11.98
CA HIS A 224 7.29 -3.90 11.51
C HIS A 224 7.85 -5.18 12.11
N SER A 225 7.03 -6.00 12.78
CA SER A 225 7.51 -7.20 13.45
C SER A 225 7.84 -8.30 12.46
N LEU A 226 8.95 -8.97 12.72
CA LEU A 226 9.45 -10.08 11.93
C LEU A 226 9.45 -11.35 12.78
N ALA A 227 8.85 -12.40 12.22
CA ALA A 227 8.83 -13.73 12.80
C ALA A 227 9.46 -14.73 11.84
N GLU A 228 10.37 -15.57 12.36
CA GLU A 228 11.05 -16.60 11.58
C GLU A 228 10.43 -17.97 11.82
N VAL A 229 10.13 -18.68 10.73
CA VAL A 229 9.54 -20.02 10.78
C VAL A 229 10.34 -20.98 9.91
N PHE A 230 10.86 -22.03 10.52
CA PHE A 230 11.51 -23.14 9.84
C PHE A 230 10.51 -24.25 9.58
N ILE A 231 10.55 -24.85 8.40
CA ILE A 231 9.59 -25.87 7.98
C ILE A 231 10.35 -27.13 7.55
N ASN A 232 9.96 -28.26 8.14
CA ASN A 232 10.41 -29.58 7.74
C ASN A 232 9.79 -30.01 6.39
N SER A 233 10.34 -31.04 5.74
CA SER A 233 9.80 -31.58 4.49
C SER A 233 8.33 -32.06 4.58
N ASP A 234 7.88 -32.43 5.78
CA ASP A 234 6.50 -32.83 6.08
C ASP A 234 5.55 -31.65 6.37
N GLY A 235 6.07 -30.42 6.38
CA GLY A 235 5.33 -29.19 6.63
C GLY A 235 5.17 -28.82 8.11
N VAL A 236 5.84 -29.52 9.04
CA VAL A 236 5.78 -29.18 10.46
C VAL A 236 6.58 -27.89 10.73
N PRO A 237 5.94 -26.81 11.24
CA PRO A 237 6.64 -25.56 11.52
C PRO A 237 7.37 -25.60 12.86
N THR A 238 8.56 -25.01 12.90
CA THR A 238 9.34 -24.71 14.10
C THR A 238 9.56 -23.21 14.17
N LEU A 239 9.23 -22.61 15.31
CA LEU A 239 9.41 -21.18 15.53
C LEU A 239 10.89 -20.87 15.78
N GLY A 240 11.46 -19.97 14.97
CA GLY A 240 12.74 -19.30 15.19
C GLY A 240 12.65 -18.13 16.18
N GLU A 241 13.38 -17.04 15.92
CA GLU A 241 13.33 -15.83 16.76
C GLU A 241 12.20 -14.86 16.34
N GLY A 242 11.94 -13.84 17.17
CA GLY A 242 10.96 -12.78 16.87
C GLY A 242 9.47 -13.20 16.91
N ASN A 243 9.19 -14.44 17.35
CA ASN A 243 7.88 -15.07 17.19
C ASN A 243 6.82 -14.71 18.24
N ALA A 244 6.88 -13.53 18.87
CA ALA A 244 5.94 -13.14 19.93
C ALA A 244 4.46 -13.17 19.49
N ASP A 245 4.21 -12.97 18.20
CA ASP A 245 2.86 -12.98 17.62
C ASP A 245 2.45 -14.33 17.03
N CYS A 246 3.29 -15.36 17.11
CA CYS A 246 3.06 -16.68 16.53
C CYS A 246 3.12 -17.80 17.58
N ARG A 247 2.26 -18.81 17.42
CA ARG A 247 2.25 -20.01 18.27
C ARG A 247 1.84 -21.24 17.48
N THR A 248 2.40 -22.39 17.83
CA THR A 248 1.87 -23.67 17.35
C THR A 248 0.47 -23.89 17.93
N GLN A 249 -0.46 -24.35 17.10
CA GLN A 249 -1.85 -24.55 17.49
C GLN A 249 -2.47 -25.71 16.71
N THR A 250 -3.45 -26.38 17.33
CA THR A 250 -4.29 -27.38 16.66
C THR A 250 -5.73 -26.85 16.57
N ILE A 251 -6.30 -26.87 15.37
CA ILE A 251 -7.68 -26.45 15.08
C ILE A 251 -8.42 -27.63 14.45
N GLY A 252 -9.41 -28.16 15.15
CA GLY A 252 -10.05 -29.41 14.77
C GLY A 252 -9.02 -30.54 14.71
N SER A 253 -8.84 -31.15 13.53
CA SER A 253 -7.86 -32.21 13.28
C SER A 253 -6.55 -31.72 12.65
N ARG A 254 -6.32 -30.41 12.54
CA ARG A 254 -5.17 -29.83 11.85
C ARG A 254 -4.23 -29.16 12.84
N SER A 255 -3.00 -29.63 12.91
CA SER A 255 -1.91 -28.92 13.57
C SER A 255 -1.24 -27.95 12.60
N GLY A 256 -0.62 -26.91 13.14
CA GLY A 256 0.03 -25.87 12.36
C GLY A 256 0.45 -24.68 13.20
N LEU A 257 0.54 -23.52 12.56
CA LEU A 257 0.98 -22.26 13.15
C LEU A 257 -0.12 -21.22 13.08
N SER A 258 -0.43 -20.58 14.21
CA SER A 258 -1.30 -19.42 14.28
C SER A 258 -0.48 -18.17 14.57
N CYS A 259 -0.60 -17.15 13.73
CA CYS A 259 0.07 -15.87 13.90
C CYS A 259 -0.93 -14.72 13.92
N LYS A 260 -0.68 -13.69 14.73
CA LYS A 260 -1.34 -12.39 14.59
C LYS A 260 -0.75 -11.72 13.34
N MET A 261 -1.58 -11.44 12.34
CA MET A 261 -1.12 -10.96 11.03
C MET A 261 -1.59 -9.55 10.69
N VAL A 262 -2.65 -9.06 11.34
CA VAL A 262 -3.15 -7.69 11.17
C VAL A 262 -3.39 -7.10 12.54
N ASN A 263 -2.88 -5.89 12.76
CA ASN A 263 -3.21 -5.05 13.90
C ASN A 263 -3.96 -3.82 13.40
N TYR A 264 -5.02 -3.44 14.10
CA TYR A 264 -5.79 -2.26 13.73
C TYR A 264 -6.43 -1.56 14.91
N THR A 265 -6.74 -0.28 14.74
CA THR A 265 -7.62 0.47 15.62
C THR A 265 -8.86 0.89 14.86
N LEU A 266 -10.03 0.68 15.45
CA LEU A 266 -11.31 1.06 14.85
C LEU A 266 -12.06 2.04 15.76
N GLN A 267 -12.19 3.29 15.31
CA GLN A 267 -13.04 4.30 15.94
C GLN A 267 -14.35 4.39 15.18
N THR A 268 -15.49 4.50 15.88
CA THR A 268 -16.80 4.59 15.24
C THR A 268 -17.79 5.41 16.07
N ASN A 269 -18.73 6.08 15.38
CA ASN A 269 -19.86 6.79 15.98
C ASN A 269 -21.04 5.86 16.37
N GLY A 270 -20.86 4.54 16.26
CA GLY A 270 -21.92 3.54 16.47
C GLY A 270 -22.44 2.91 15.19
N LEU A 271 -21.85 3.22 14.02
CA LEU A 271 -22.19 2.64 12.73
C LEU A 271 -22.39 1.11 12.80
N SER A 272 -23.50 0.65 12.23
CA SER A 272 -23.76 -0.76 11.99
C SER A 272 -23.70 -1.06 10.49
N ASN A 273 -22.78 -1.93 10.08
CA ASN A 273 -22.61 -2.28 8.67
C ASN A 273 -22.25 -3.77 8.52
N THR A 274 -23.01 -4.46 7.67
CA THR A 274 -22.77 -5.87 7.30
C THR A 274 -22.33 -6.04 5.86
N SER A 275 -22.30 -4.97 5.06
CA SER A 275 -21.93 -5.01 3.64
C SER A 275 -20.42 -4.95 3.41
N ILE A 276 -19.66 -4.42 4.37
CA ILE A 276 -18.21 -4.37 4.38
C ILE A 276 -17.69 -5.69 4.93
N HIS A 277 -17.09 -6.49 4.05
CA HIS A 277 -16.51 -7.80 4.32
C HIS A 277 -14.99 -7.71 4.33
N ILE A 278 -14.36 -8.41 5.27
CA ILE A 278 -12.91 -8.50 5.45
C ILE A 278 -12.51 -9.97 5.49
N PHE A 279 -11.57 -10.35 4.63
CA PHE A 279 -11.09 -11.72 4.52
C PHE A 279 -9.69 -11.77 3.90
N PRO A 280 -8.85 -12.76 4.25
CA PRO A 280 -7.59 -13.00 3.58
C PRO A 280 -7.79 -13.71 2.23
N ALA A 281 -6.81 -13.58 1.35
CA ALA A 281 -6.74 -14.27 0.07
C ALA A 281 -5.30 -14.63 -0.28
N ILE A 282 -5.07 -15.89 -0.65
CA ILE A 282 -3.76 -16.37 -1.10
C ILE A 282 -3.44 -15.72 -2.45
N ALA A 283 -2.31 -15.02 -2.53
CA ALA A 283 -1.89 -14.30 -3.73
C ALA A 283 -1.26 -15.24 -4.77
N ASN A 284 -0.54 -16.27 -4.30
CA ASN A 284 0.06 -17.29 -5.16
C ASN A 284 -0.99 -18.31 -5.66
N SER A 285 -1.29 -18.29 -6.95
CA SER A 285 -2.33 -19.14 -7.56
C SER A 285 -2.02 -20.64 -7.54
N SER A 286 -0.74 -21.02 -7.69
CA SER A 286 -0.29 -22.41 -7.59
C SER A 286 -0.52 -22.96 -6.18
N LEU A 287 -0.13 -22.19 -5.16
CA LEU A 287 -0.38 -22.55 -3.77
C LEU A 287 -1.87 -22.58 -3.44
N ALA A 288 -2.62 -21.57 -3.87
CA ALA A 288 -4.07 -21.49 -3.64
C ALA A 288 -4.82 -22.70 -4.22
N SER A 289 -4.32 -23.28 -5.32
CA SER A 289 -4.87 -24.48 -5.94
C SER A 289 -4.43 -25.78 -5.27
N ALA A 290 -3.29 -25.78 -4.57
CA ALA A 290 -2.73 -26.96 -3.92
C ALA A 290 -3.24 -27.18 -2.49
N VAL A 291 -3.70 -26.12 -1.82
CA VAL A 291 -4.16 -26.17 -0.43
C VAL A 291 -5.68 -26.25 -0.31
N GLY A 292 -6.18 -26.89 0.74
CA GLY A 292 -7.61 -26.91 1.07
C GLY A 292 -8.05 -25.65 1.83
N ALA A 293 -9.35 -25.36 1.83
CA ALA A 293 -9.90 -24.17 2.50
C ALA A 293 -9.64 -24.10 4.02
N TYR A 294 -9.38 -25.23 4.68
CA TYR A 294 -9.03 -25.30 6.11
C TYR A 294 -7.52 -25.31 6.38
N ASP A 295 -6.69 -25.33 5.34
CA ASP A 295 -5.25 -25.24 5.47
C ASP A 295 -4.79 -23.82 5.76
N MET A 296 -5.59 -22.84 5.37
CA MET A 296 -5.48 -21.48 5.87
C MET A 296 -6.82 -21.10 6.53
N GLN A 297 -6.77 -20.56 7.75
CA GLN A 297 -7.95 -20.10 8.48
C GLN A 297 -7.66 -18.74 9.12
N PHE A 298 -8.69 -17.98 9.47
CA PHE A 298 -8.53 -16.68 10.10
C PHE A 298 -9.52 -16.44 11.24
N SER A 299 -9.14 -15.60 12.18
CA SER A 299 -9.87 -15.36 13.42
C SER A 299 -9.67 -13.94 13.94
N LEU A 300 -10.69 -13.35 14.56
CA LEU A 300 -10.56 -12.08 15.30
C LEU A 300 -10.11 -12.27 16.75
N ASN A 301 -10.15 -13.49 17.28
CA ASN A 301 -9.91 -13.77 18.71
C ASN A 301 -8.93 -14.94 18.95
N GLY A 302 -8.34 -15.49 17.88
CA GLY A 302 -7.43 -16.63 17.93
C GLY A 302 -8.06 -17.97 18.39
N SER A 303 -9.39 -18.03 18.48
CA SER A 303 -10.14 -19.17 19.05
C SER A 303 -11.30 -19.63 18.16
N SER A 304 -12.00 -18.70 17.52
CA SER A 304 -13.10 -18.96 16.58
C SER A 304 -12.60 -18.75 15.16
N TRP A 305 -12.52 -19.81 14.38
CA TRP A 305 -11.81 -19.83 13.11
C TRP A 305 -12.76 -19.96 11.93
N LYS A 306 -12.52 -19.16 10.89
CA LYS A 306 -13.20 -19.26 9.58
C LYS A 306 -12.19 -19.76 8.53
N PRO A 307 -12.57 -20.69 7.65
CA PRO A 307 -11.70 -21.15 6.56
C PRO A 307 -11.51 -20.05 5.52
N VAL A 308 -10.37 -20.06 4.83
CA VAL A 308 -10.09 -19.14 3.73
C VAL A 308 -10.64 -19.71 2.43
N SER A 309 -11.63 -19.03 1.85
CA SER A 309 -12.23 -19.42 0.57
C SER A 309 -12.84 -18.21 -0.14
N ASN A 310 -11.98 -17.33 -0.65
CA ASN A 310 -12.38 -16.08 -1.31
C ASN A 310 -13.43 -15.33 -0.49
N THR A 311 -14.58 -14.99 -1.10
CA THR A 311 -15.67 -14.24 -0.48
C THR A 311 -16.68 -15.12 0.28
N ALA A 312 -16.49 -16.45 0.34
CA ALA A 312 -17.45 -17.34 0.99
C ALA A 312 -17.43 -17.20 2.52
N TYR A 313 -16.27 -16.84 3.08
CA TYR A 313 -16.09 -16.62 4.50
C TYR A 313 -15.40 -15.27 4.74
N TYR A 314 -15.97 -14.47 5.63
CA TYR A 314 -15.50 -13.13 5.94
C TYR A 314 -15.93 -12.73 7.35
N TYR A 315 -15.28 -11.69 7.88
CA TYR A 315 -15.82 -10.90 8.98
C TYR A 315 -16.46 -9.63 8.42
N THR A 316 -17.55 -9.21 9.03
CA THR A 316 -18.20 -7.93 8.76
C THR A 316 -17.50 -6.81 9.52
N PHE A 317 -17.71 -5.57 9.08
CA PHE A 317 -17.33 -4.38 9.86
C PHE A 317 -17.88 -4.43 11.29
N ASN A 318 -19.09 -4.97 11.47
CA ASN A 318 -19.68 -5.12 12.79
C ASN A 318 -18.88 -6.04 13.72
N GLU A 319 -18.41 -7.18 13.21
CA GLU A 319 -17.58 -8.12 13.98
C GLU A 319 -16.20 -7.53 14.30
N MET A 320 -15.63 -6.70 13.41
CA MET A 320 -14.34 -6.04 13.67
C MET A 320 -14.35 -5.10 14.88
N LYS A 321 -15.51 -4.57 15.30
CA LYS A 321 -15.60 -3.64 16.44
C LYS A 321 -15.20 -4.29 17.79
N SER A 322 -15.27 -5.62 17.89
CA SER A 322 -14.93 -6.34 19.13
C SER A 322 -13.49 -6.85 19.19
N ALA A 323 -12.65 -6.49 18.23
CA ALA A 323 -11.26 -6.93 18.15
C ALA A 323 -10.36 -5.80 17.67
N ASP A 324 -9.07 -5.98 17.88
CA ASP A 324 -7.98 -5.08 17.45
C ASP A 324 -6.98 -5.78 16.53
N SER A 325 -7.22 -7.06 16.24
CA SER A 325 -6.28 -7.91 15.53
C SER A 325 -6.97 -9.01 14.73
N ILE A 326 -6.29 -9.47 13.70
CA ILE A 326 -6.69 -10.63 12.90
C ILE A 326 -5.56 -11.65 12.93
N TYR A 327 -5.90 -12.86 13.39
CA TYR A 327 -5.03 -14.01 13.42
C TYR A 327 -5.24 -14.85 12.17
N VAL A 328 -4.17 -15.44 11.67
CA VAL A 328 -4.19 -16.41 10.58
C VAL A 328 -3.51 -17.68 11.03
N PHE A 329 -4.16 -18.80 10.76
CA PHE A 329 -3.65 -20.14 10.97
C PHE A 329 -3.24 -20.75 9.64
N PHE A 330 -2.07 -21.37 9.62
CA PHE A 330 -1.52 -22.15 8.52
C PHE A 330 -1.34 -23.58 9.01
N SER A 331 -1.97 -24.55 8.35
CA SER A 331 -1.82 -25.97 8.68
C SER A 331 -0.44 -26.48 8.27
N SER A 332 -0.01 -27.60 8.84
CA SER A 332 1.19 -28.29 8.34
C SER A 332 1.07 -28.68 6.87
N ASN A 333 -0.14 -28.99 6.38
CA ASN A 333 -0.33 -29.26 4.95
C ASN A 333 -0.13 -28.00 4.09
N PHE A 334 -0.53 -26.82 4.55
CA PHE A 334 -0.25 -25.55 3.85
C PHE A 334 1.25 -25.41 3.59
N PHE A 335 2.04 -25.55 4.65
CA PHE A 335 3.50 -25.48 4.61
C PHE A 335 4.12 -26.60 3.76
N LYS A 336 3.61 -27.82 3.86
CA LYS A 336 4.04 -28.93 3.00
C LYS A 336 3.84 -28.63 1.51
N GLN A 337 2.70 -28.04 1.14
CA GLN A 337 2.45 -27.65 -0.25
C GLN A 337 3.37 -26.51 -0.70
N MET A 338 3.70 -25.56 0.18
CA MET A 338 4.70 -24.53 -0.14
C MET A 338 6.06 -25.16 -0.48
N VAL A 339 6.55 -26.07 0.36
CA VAL A 339 7.82 -26.78 0.13
C VAL A 339 7.77 -27.58 -1.18
N ASN A 340 6.70 -28.34 -1.43
CA ASN A 340 6.53 -29.12 -2.67
C ASN A 340 6.53 -28.25 -3.93
N LEU A 341 6.04 -27.02 -3.84
CA LEU A 341 6.02 -26.05 -4.95
C LEU A 341 7.33 -25.26 -5.07
N GLY A 342 8.32 -25.53 -4.21
CA GLY A 342 9.57 -24.77 -4.17
C GLY A 342 9.42 -23.34 -3.65
N ILE A 343 8.32 -23.03 -2.96
CA ILE A 343 8.07 -21.72 -2.36
C ILE A 343 8.81 -21.66 -1.03
N SER A 344 9.99 -21.04 -1.06
CA SER A 344 10.84 -20.77 0.10
C SER A 344 11.26 -19.30 0.10
N ASP A 345 11.74 -18.80 1.24
CA ASP A 345 12.30 -17.45 1.38
C ASP A 345 11.30 -16.32 1.06
N ILE A 346 10.00 -16.60 1.22
CA ILE A 346 8.93 -15.67 0.85
C ILE A 346 8.50 -14.81 2.03
N ASN A 347 8.26 -13.52 1.78
CA ASN A 347 7.60 -12.61 2.71
C ASN A 347 6.08 -12.88 2.66
N THR A 348 5.39 -12.88 3.80
CA THR A 348 3.92 -13.06 3.82
C THR A 348 3.15 -12.09 2.95
N LYS A 349 3.67 -10.88 2.71
CA LYS A 349 3.08 -9.92 1.76
C LYS A 349 2.97 -10.46 0.33
N ASP A 350 3.88 -11.36 -0.06
CA ASP A 350 3.88 -12.02 -1.37
C ASP A 350 3.07 -13.32 -1.36
N LEU A 351 2.78 -13.85 -0.18
CA LEU A 351 2.08 -15.12 0.01
C LEU A 351 0.55 -14.94 0.01
N PHE A 352 0.06 -13.97 0.78
CA PHE A 352 -1.35 -13.66 0.89
C PHE A 352 -1.57 -12.21 1.35
N ASN A 353 -2.71 -11.65 0.96
CA ASN A 353 -3.13 -10.32 1.39
C ASN A 353 -4.52 -10.36 2.02
N PHE A 354 -4.92 -9.29 2.69
CA PHE A 354 -6.28 -9.10 3.14
C PHE A 354 -7.05 -8.20 2.19
N ARG A 355 -8.35 -8.46 2.06
CA ARG A 355 -9.24 -7.73 1.16
C ARG A 355 -10.42 -7.17 1.91
N PHE A 356 -10.77 -5.93 1.57
CA PHE A 356 -12.06 -5.34 1.83
C PHE A 356 -12.94 -5.49 0.59
N GLN A 357 -14.18 -5.92 0.81
CA GLN A 357 -15.24 -5.85 -0.18
C GLN A 357 -16.44 -5.15 0.46
N ASN A 358 -16.82 -3.99 -0.05
CA ASN A 358 -18.12 -3.41 0.24
C ASN A 358 -19.12 -3.80 -0.86
N THR A 359 -20.03 -4.71 -0.54
CA THR A 359 -21.04 -5.21 -1.49
C THR A 359 -22.02 -4.13 -1.96
N THR A 360 -22.11 -2.99 -1.26
CA THR A 360 -22.89 -1.83 -1.69
C THR A 360 -22.19 -1.01 -2.78
N SER A 361 -20.87 -1.16 -2.97
CA SER A 361 -20.06 -0.40 -3.94
C SER A 361 -19.34 -1.34 -4.92
N PRO A 362 -20.00 -1.81 -5.98
CA PRO A 362 -19.45 -2.89 -6.81
C PRO A 362 -18.18 -2.50 -7.59
N GLU A 363 -18.00 -1.24 -8.01
CA GLU A 363 -16.84 -0.85 -8.83
C GLU A 363 -15.59 -0.44 -8.02
N SER A 364 -15.82 0.20 -6.87
CA SER A 364 -14.79 0.82 -6.04
C SER A 364 -14.76 0.28 -4.61
N GLY A 365 -15.65 -0.63 -4.24
CA GLY A 365 -15.71 -1.24 -2.91
C GLY A 365 -14.67 -2.32 -2.66
N TRP A 366 -13.79 -2.58 -3.64
CA TRP A 366 -12.68 -3.52 -3.54
C TRP A 366 -11.39 -2.81 -3.18
N TYR A 367 -10.73 -3.32 -2.15
CA TYR A 367 -9.45 -2.82 -1.67
C TYR A 367 -8.63 -3.96 -1.06
N GLU A 368 -7.32 -3.93 -1.20
CA GLU A 368 -6.40 -4.96 -0.71
C GLU A 368 -5.26 -4.30 0.08
N PHE A 369 -4.85 -4.97 1.14
CA PHE A 369 -3.80 -4.51 2.04
C PHE A 369 -2.92 -5.67 2.52
N SER A 370 -1.66 -5.33 2.77
CA SER A 370 -0.64 -6.24 3.28
C SER A 370 -0.80 -6.54 4.77
N THR A 371 -0.18 -7.63 5.23
CA THR A 371 -0.10 -7.95 6.66
C THR A 371 0.74 -6.93 7.43
N SER A 372 0.40 -6.74 8.72
CA SER A 372 1.14 -5.88 9.67
C SER A 372 2.50 -6.46 10.04
N ASN A 373 2.60 -7.78 10.08
CA ASN A 373 3.80 -8.54 10.46
C ASN A 373 4.34 -9.27 9.22
N THR A 374 5.65 -9.54 9.20
CA THR A 374 6.24 -10.45 8.20
C THR A 374 6.57 -11.80 8.81
N LEU A 375 6.23 -12.89 8.11
CA LEU A 375 6.83 -14.20 8.35
C LEU A 375 7.88 -14.49 7.28
N ILE A 376 9.09 -14.85 7.70
CA ILE A 376 10.10 -15.46 6.83
C ILE A 376 10.00 -16.97 7.01
N ILE A 377 9.72 -17.66 5.90
CA ILE A 377 9.54 -19.10 5.86
C ILE A 377 10.77 -19.75 5.20
N LYS A 378 11.50 -20.57 5.96
CA LYS A 378 12.71 -21.26 5.52
C LYS A 378 12.55 -22.79 5.54
N PRO A 379 13.05 -23.53 4.53
CA PRO A 379 13.17 -24.98 4.65
C PRO A 379 14.22 -25.33 5.71
N ARG A 380 14.04 -26.44 6.41
CA ARG A 380 14.97 -26.85 7.47
C ARG A 380 16.18 -27.65 6.96
N ASP A 381 16.06 -28.29 5.81
CA ASP A 381 17.04 -29.27 5.31
C ASP A 381 18.42 -28.66 4.99
N PHE A 382 18.43 -27.52 4.30
CA PHE A 382 19.61 -26.66 4.07
C PHE A 382 19.14 -25.22 3.87
N SER A 383 19.39 -24.36 4.85
CA SER A 383 19.02 -22.95 4.76
C SER A 383 19.94 -22.07 5.58
N ILE A 384 20.02 -20.81 5.14
CA ILE A 384 20.61 -19.72 5.90
C ILE A 384 19.60 -18.58 6.00
N SER A 385 19.61 -17.90 7.14
CA SER A 385 18.87 -16.69 7.39
C SER A 385 19.72 -15.68 8.15
N ILE A 386 19.38 -14.41 7.95
CA ILE A 386 19.85 -13.29 8.75
C ILE A 386 18.64 -12.42 9.07
N ILE A 387 18.48 -12.07 10.33
CA ILE A 387 17.43 -11.18 10.82
C ILE A 387 18.03 -10.16 11.77
N SER A 388 17.42 -8.98 11.90
CA SER A 388 17.79 -8.02 12.95
C SER A 388 17.55 -8.64 14.34
N ASP A 389 18.46 -8.41 15.29
CA ASP A 389 18.26 -8.82 16.68
C ASP A 389 17.20 -8.00 17.43
N GLU A 390 16.70 -6.94 16.79
CA GLU A 390 15.51 -6.17 17.18
C GLU A 390 14.20 -6.71 16.56
N TYR A 391 14.29 -7.77 15.76
CA TYR A 391 13.14 -8.42 15.10
C TYR A 391 12.32 -7.48 14.22
N THR A 392 13.01 -6.56 13.53
CA THR A 392 12.46 -5.65 12.51
C THR A 392 13.09 -5.91 11.14
N GLN A 393 12.32 -5.70 10.07
CA GLN A 393 12.81 -5.90 8.70
C GLN A 393 13.79 -4.83 8.24
N THR A 394 13.56 -3.57 8.63
CA THR A 394 14.32 -2.41 8.17
C THR A 394 14.80 -1.64 9.39
N PRO A 395 15.80 -2.16 10.13
CA PRO A 395 16.35 -1.45 11.28
C PRO A 395 16.95 -0.12 10.82
N SER A 396 16.59 0.97 11.51
CA SER A 396 17.12 2.30 11.26
C SER A 396 17.77 2.87 12.53
N ARG A 397 18.73 3.77 12.32
CA ARG A 397 19.46 4.48 13.38
C ARG A 397 19.73 5.91 12.93
N GLU A 398 19.74 6.81 13.89
CA GLU A 398 20.09 8.22 13.71
C GLU A 398 21.11 8.61 14.79
N GLY A 399 22.00 9.54 14.46
CA GLY A 399 23.03 10.02 15.38
C GLY A 399 23.76 11.24 14.83
N TYR A 400 24.51 11.91 15.70
CA TYR A 400 25.33 13.06 15.33
C TYR A 400 26.72 12.62 14.90
N VAL A 401 27.38 13.44 14.07
CA VAL A 401 28.75 13.20 13.61
C VAL A 401 29.70 14.12 14.36
N GLY A 402 30.71 13.57 15.02
CA GLY A 402 31.61 14.38 15.82
C GLY A 402 32.43 13.60 16.85
N SER A 403 33.49 14.23 17.35
CA SER A 403 34.32 13.63 18.39
C SER A 403 33.50 13.27 19.63
N GLY A 404 33.52 12.00 20.03
CA GLY A 404 32.80 11.49 21.19
C GLY A 404 31.37 11.00 20.90
N GLU A 405 30.92 11.09 19.65
CA GLU A 405 29.62 10.54 19.24
C GLU A 405 29.65 9.01 19.17
N SER A 406 28.53 8.39 19.53
CA SER A 406 28.41 6.93 19.55
C SER A 406 28.27 6.36 18.14
N ALA A 407 28.79 5.15 17.93
CA ALA A 407 28.60 4.44 16.68
C ALA A 407 27.12 4.07 16.45
N LEU A 408 26.71 4.04 15.18
CA LEU A 408 25.44 3.44 14.79
C LEU A 408 25.64 1.92 14.73
N ASP A 409 25.16 1.24 15.76
CA ASP A 409 25.25 -0.22 15.89
C ASP A 409 23.95 -0.90 15.45
N PHE A 410 24.12 -1.90 14.58
CA PHE A 410 23.07 -2.79 14.07
C PHE A 410 23.44 -4.23 14.42
N GLY A 411 22.58 -4.89 15.19
CA GLY A 411 22.76 -6.29 15.56
C GLY A 411 21.94 -7.23 14.68
N TYR A 412 22.49 -8.39 14.41
CA TYR A 412 21.88 -9.42 13.57
C TYR A 412 22.07 -10.80 14.16
N ILE A 413 21.07 -11.65 13.97
CA ILE A 413 21.12 -13.08 14.26
C ILE A 413 21.24 -13.80 12.92
N VAL A 414 22.32 -14.57 12.76
CA VAL A 414 22.53 -15.45 11.61
C VAL A 414 22.20 -16.86 12.04
N THR A 415 21.30 -17.52 11.32
CA THR A 415 20.93 -18.91 11.55
C THR A 415 21.27 -19.75 10.34
N THR A 416 21.96 -20.87 10.52
CA THR A 416 22.09 -21.93 9.52
C THR A 416 21.35 -23.17 9.99
N SER A 417 20.62 -23.82 9.10
CA SER A 417 19.97 -25.11 9.37
C SER A 417 20.40 -26.12 8.33
N GLY A 418 20.75 -27.33 8.77
CA GLY A 418 20.80 -28.46 7.88
C GLY A 418 21.17 -29.77 8.56
N LYS A 419 21.37 -30.83 7.77
CA LYS A 419 21.74 -32.16 8.28
C LYS A 419 23.08 -32.15 9.03
N THR A 420 23.96 -31.24 8.66
CA THR A 420 25.25 -30.98 9.30
C THR A 420 25.45 -29.47 9.49
N ALA A 421 26.46 -29.09 10.28
CA ALA A 421 26.99 -27.73 10.27
C ALA A 421 27.36 -27.33 8.83
N ALA A 422 27.21 -26.04 8.51
CA ALA A 422 27.76 -25.49 7.28
C ALA A 422 29.29 -25.56 7.31
N ASP A 423 29.91 -25.95 6.20
CA ASP A 423 31.37 -26.00 6.07
C ASP A 423 31.99 -24.61 5.94
N GLU A 424 31.21 -23.65 5.46
CA GLU A 424 31.63 -22.28 5.23
C GLU A 424 30.42 -21.35 5.39
N VAL A 425 30.60 -20.26 6.14
CA VAL A 425 29.61 -19.19 6.25
C VAL A 425 30.29 -17.86 5.96
N LEU A 426 29.75 -17.13 4.99
CA LEU A 426 30.23 -15.85 4.53
C LEU A 426 29.21 -14.75 4.81
N ILE A 427 29.71 -13.55 5.05
CA ILE A 427 28.91 -12.34 5.23
C ILE A 427 29.49 -11.18 4.43
N LYS A 428 28.66 -10.30 3.88
CA LYS A 428 29.08 -9.05 3.26
C LYS A 428 28.09 -7.92 3.53
N VAL A 429 28.57 -6.69 3.39
CA VAL A 429 27.76 -5.47 3.48
C VAL A 429 27.79 -4.77 2.12
N THR A 430 26.63 -4.31 1.69
CA THR A 430 26.45 -3.60 0.42
C THR A 430 25.73 -2.28 0.68
N GLY A 431 26.09 -1.25 -0.08
CA GLY A 431 25.50 0.07 0.03
C GLY A 431 26.28 1.08 -0.82
N PRO A 432 25.87 2.36 -0.86
CA PRO A 432 26.66 3.40 -1.49
C PRO A 432 28.05 3.42 -0.87
N ALA A 433 29.10 3.32 -1.70
CA ALA A 433 30.47 3.18 -1.23
C ALA A 433 31.46 3.97 -2.08
N GLN A 434 32.57 4.36 -1.48
CA GLN A 434 33.69 5.00 -2.17
C GLN A 434 35.03 4.60 -1.57
N VAL A 435 36.01 4.37 -2.44
CA VAL A 435 37.39 4.06 -2.04
C VAL A 435 38.17 5.37 -1.85
N ILE A 436 38.75 5.54 -0.66
CA ILE A 436 39.59 6.69 -0.30
C ILE A 436 40.89 6.13 0.29
N GLY A 437 42.03 6.50 -0.30
CA GLY A 437 43.34 6.02 0.17
C GLY A 437 43.49 4.48 0.14
N GLY A 438 42.79 3.79 -0.76
CA GLY A 438 42.82 2.33 -0.88
C GLY A 438 41.89 1.58 0.09
N ARG A 439 41.13 2.30 0.94
CA ARG A 439 40.14 1.75 1.86
C ARG A 439 38.73 2.10 1.40
N SER A 440 37.78 1.16 1.51
CA SER A 440 36.37 1.39 1.17
C SER A 440 35.60 1.98 2.36
N TYR A 441 34.74 2.95 2.09
CA TYR A 441 33.88 3.62 3.06
C TYR A 441 32.42 3.59 2.58
N CYS A 442 31.45 3.48 3.50
CA CYS A 442 30.06 3.74 3.17
C CYS A 442 29.86 5.24 2.93
N VAL A 443 29.02 5.61 1.97
CA VAL A 443 28.77 7.01 1.62
C VAL A 443 27.35 7.40 1.99
N PHE A 444 27.24 8.40 2.86
CA PHE A 444 25.98 9.03 3.22
C PHE A 444 25.81 10.28 2.38
N SER A 445 24.59 10.52 1.90
CA SER A 445 24.30 11.63 0.99
C SER A 445 23.21 12.55 1.55
N SER A 446 23.32 13.85 1.28
CA SER A 446 22.22 14.80 1.50
C SER A 446 21.09 14.54 0.52
N ASP A 447 19.88 15.02 0.83
CA ASP A 447 18.69 14.87 -0.03
C ASP A 447 18.90 15.46 -1.45
N ASP A 448 19.70 16.52 -1.55
CA ASP A 448 20.05 17.14 -2.83
C ASP A 448 21.26 16.47 -3.54
N GLY A 449 21.83 15.43 -2.93
CA GLY A 449 22.95 14.63 -3.43
C GLY A 449 24.30 15.36 -3.49
N LYS A 450 24.40 16.58 -2.93
CA LYS A 450 25.61 17.40 -3.02
C LYS A 450 26.63 17.10 -1.93
N ALA A 451 26.19 16.84 -0.70
CA ALA A 451 27.08 16.37 0.34
C ALA A 451 27.17 14.85 0.24
N LYS A 452 28.38 14.33 0.10
CA LYS A 452 28.69 12.90 0.12
C LYS A 452 29.75 12.69 1.17
N VAL A 453 29.41 12.00 2.24
CA VAL A 453 30.25 11.89 3.44
C VAL A 453 30.66 10.44 3.62
N PRO A 454 31.97 10.13 3.65
CA PRO A 454 32.46 8.78 3.87
C PRO A 454 32.40 8.43 5.36
N PHE A 455 31.89 7.25 5.67
CA PHE A 455 31.90 6.65 6.99
C PHE A 455 32.63 5.31 6.97
N PRO A 456 33.54 5.05 7.93
CA PRO A 456 34.07 3.71 8.10
C PRO A 456 32.95 2.80 8.59
N ALA A 457 33.07 1.51 8.31
CA ALA A 457 32.11 0.55 8.84
C ALA A 457 32.77 -0.80 9.08
N THR A 458 32.30 -1.50 10.11
CA THR A 458 32.90 -2.76 10.56
C THR A 458 31.84 -3.83 10.78
N LEU A 459 32.21 -5.08 10.52
CA LEU A 459 31.45 -6.27 10.91
C LEU A 459 32.21 -6.96 12.05
N SER A 460 31.51 -7.37 13.10
CA SER A 460 32.14 -8.06 14.23
C SER A 460 31.26 -9.18 14.78
N PHE A 461 31.89 -10.24 15.28
CA PHE A 461 31.23 -11.37 15.94
C PHE A 461 32.17 -12.02 16.95
N ILE A 462 31.59 -12.81 17.86
CA ILE A 462 32.35 -13.60 18.83
C ILE A 462 32.74 -14.92 18.16
N THR A 463 34.01 -15.30 18.27
CA THR A 463 34.54 -16.57 17.75
C THR A 463 34.37 -17.70 18.76
N ARG A 464 34.57 -18.95 18.33
CA ARG A 464 34.44 -20.14 19.18
C ARG A 464 35.30 -20.11 20.46
N ASN A 465 36.43 -19.40 20.44
CA ASN A 465 37.32 -19.26 21.60
C ASN A 465 36.94 -18.09 22.53
N GLY A 466 35.86 -17.36 22.23
CA GLY A 466 35.37 -16.21 23.00
C GLY A 466 35.97 -14.87 22.60
N ALA A 467 36.89 -14.80 21.61
CA ALA A 467 37.46 -13.55 21.13
C ALA A 467 36.54 -12.86 20.12
N THR A 468 36.49 -11.51 20.15
CA THR A 468 35.84 -10.72 19.11
C THR A 468 36.70 -10.67 17.85
N LYS A 469 36.15 -11.09 16.72
CA LYS A 469 36.76 -10.92 15.40
C LYS A 469 36.06 -9.77 14.68
N THR A 470 36.83 -8.88 14.09
CA THR A 470 36.31 -7.68 13.40
C THR A 470 36.89 -7.61 11.98
N TYR A 471 36.03 -7.34 11.01
CA TYR A 471 36.38 -7.03 9.63
C TYR A 471 36.08 -5.57 9.34
N ASP A 472 36.98 -4.92 8.61
CA ASP A 472 36.64 -3.69 7.91
C ASP A 472 35.69 -4.04 6.77
N ALA A 473 34.48 -3.50 6.84
CA ALA A 473 33.39 -3.84 5.93
C ALA A 473 33.12 -2.72 4.92
N GLY A 474 33.38 -1.45 5.30
CA GLY A 474 32.95 -0.30 4.51
C GLY A 474 31.52 -0.55 4.03
N CYS A 475 31.30 -0.47 2.74
CA CYS A 475 30.12 -1.03 2.07
C CYS A 475 30.58 -1.71 0.76
N ASP A 476 31.65 -2.50 0.84
CA ASP A 476 32.49 -2.89 -0.31
C ASP A 476 32.03 -4.10 -1.14
N ASP A 477 30.86 -4.66 -0.82
CA ASP A 477 30.29 -5.86 -1.48
C ASP A 477 31.20 -7.09 -1.45
N SER A 478 32.19 -7.14 -0.55
CA SER A 478 33.17 -8.22 -0.51
C SER A 478 32.86 -9.20 0.64
N TRP A 479 32.90 -10.49 0.34
CA TRP A 479 32.62 -11.55 1.30
C TRP A 479 33.69 -11.66 2.38
N ARG A 480 33.26 -11.93 3.62
CA ARG A 480 34.09 -12.17 4.80
C ARG A 480 33.70 -13.50 5.44
N ASP A 481 34.68 -14.28 5.85
CA ASP A 481 34.46 -15.59 6.47
C ASP A 481 34.08 -15.45 7.95
N MET A 482 32.93 -15.98 8.33
CA MET A 482 32.44 -16.05 9.71
C MET A 482 32.20 -17.49 10.20
N THR A 483 32.78 -18.47 9.54
CA THR A 483 32.63 -19.91 9.88
C THR A 483 33.08 -20.20 11.32
N ASP A 484 34.12 -19.52 11.81
CA ASP A 484 34.65 -19.67 13.18
C ASP A 484 33.88 -18.86 14.24
N ALA A 485 32.70 -18.33 13.90
CA ALA A 485 31.81 -17.70 14.89
C ALA A 485 31.42 -18.69 16.00
N LEU A 486 31.03 -18.15 17.16
CA LEU A 486 30.47 -18.93 18.25
C LEU A 486 29.02 -19.28 17.90
N TRP A 487 28.83 -20.50 17.41
CA TRP A 487 27.53 -21.03 17.05
C TRP A 487 26.87 -21.76 18.23
N LEU A 488 25.63 -21.37 18.55
CA LEU A 488 24.76 -22.10 19.44
C LEU A 488 23.96 -23.13 18.65
N THR A 489 24.28 -24.40 18.88
CA THR A 489 23.69 -25.53 18.16
C THR A 489 22.46 -26.08 18.88
N THR A 490 21.33 -26.16 18.16
CA THR A 490 20.12 -26.86 18.59
C THR A 490 19.85 -28.03 17.66
N PRO A 491 19.89 -29.29 18.13
CA PRO A 491 19.60 -30.45 17.30
C PRO A 491 18.12 -30.52 16.94
N TRP A 492 17.83 -31.18 15.83
CA TRP A 492 16.46 -31.46 15.42
C TRP A 492 16.31 -32.82 14.76
N THR A 493 15.08 -33.33 14.79
CA THR A 493 14.71 -34.61 14.18
C THR A 493 13.42 -34.42 13.42
N ASP A 494 13.39 -34.89 12.18
CA ASP A 494 12.21 -34.94 11.34
C ASP A 494 11.38 -36.20 11.63
N ILE A 495 10.10 -36.19 11.26
CA ILE A 495 9.21 -37.35 11.44
C ILE A 495 9.67 -38.57 10.62
N SER A 496 10.41 -38.33 9.54
CA SER A 496 11.09 -39.35 8.74
C SER A 496 12.25 -40.04 9.47
N GLY A 497 12.67 -39.51 10.64
CA GLY A 497 13.83 -39.96 11.39
C GLY A 497 15.14 -39.29 10.96
N GLU A 498 15.12 -38.39 9.96
CA GLU A 498 16.28 -37.59 9.61
C GLU A 498 16.65 -36.65 10.77
N VAL A 499 17.95 -36.54 11.02
CA VAL A 499 18.49 -35.66 12.06
C VAL A 499 19.27 -34.53 11.42
N GLY A 500 19.28 -33.38 12.09
CA GLY A 500 20.10 -32.27 11.72
C GLY A 500 20.31 -31.31 12.88
N GLN A 501 20.83 -30.15 12.57
CA GLN A 501 21.08 -29.10 13.54
C GLN A 501 20.72 -27.72 12.99
N MET A 502 20.43 -26.83 13.92
CA MET A 502 20.22 -25.42 13.69
C MET A 502 21.25 -24.67 14.52
N ASP A 503 22.11 -23.93 13.85
CA ASP A 503 23.22 -23.20 14.44
C ASP A 503 22.94 -21.71 14.37
N LYS A 504 23.06 -21.01 15.50
CA LYS A 504 22.80 -19.57 15.60
C LYS A 504 24.03 -18.82 16.08
N THR A 505 24.29 -17.65 15.52
CA THR A 505 25.31 -16.72 16.04
C THR A 505 24.85 -15.29 15.88
N THR A 506 25.52 -14.36 16.57
CA THR A 506 25.24 -12.93 16.49
C THR A 506 26.36 -12.19 15.78
N VAL A 507 25.97 -11.22 14.95
CA VAL A 507 26.88 -10.35 14.22
C VAL A 507 26.47 -8.90 14.45
N LYS A 508 27.45 -8.02 14.64
CA LYS A 508 27.25 -6.59 14.76
C LYS A 508 27.87 -5.87 13.57
N PHE A 509 27.07 -5.09 12.86
CA PHE A 509 27.52 -4.08 11.92
C PHE A 509 27.55 -2.72 12.61
N SER A 510 28.65 -1.99 12.49
CA SER A 510 28.89 -0.76 13.24
C SER A 510 29.47 0.33 12.34
N ILE A 511 28.89 1.52 12.40
CA ILE A 511 29.35 2.73 11.72
C ILE A 511 29.82 3.74 12.77
N PRO A 512 31.14 3.91 12.99
CA PRO A 512 31.66 4.92 13.91
C PRO A 512 31.33 6.34 13.44
N MET A 513 30.71 7.12 14.34
CA MET A 513 30.30 8.50 14.07
C MET A 513 31.33 9.54 14.52
N ASP A 514 32.37 9.09 15.24
CA ASP A 514 33.46 9.91 15.77
C ASP A 514 34.72 9.90 14.89
N ASN A 515 34.65 9.29 13.70
CA ASN A 515 35.81 9.21 12.83
C ASN A 515 36.08 10.54 12.13
N ALA A 516 37.34 10.98 12.15
CA ALA A 516 37.75 12.24 11.52
C ALA A 516 37.46 12.31 10.01
N ILE A 517 37.42 11.16 9.31
CA ILE A 517 37.10 11.13 7.87
C ILE A 517 35.66 11.59 7.59
N SER A 518 34.75 11.36 8.53
CA SER A 518 33.32 11.69 8.43
C SER A 518 33.03 13.19 8.66
N LEU A 519 34.02 13.96 9.12
CA LEU A 519 33.89 15.42 9.27
C LEU A 519 34.00 16.17 7.94
N ARG A 520 34.28 15.46 6.85
CA ARG A 520 34.50 16.02 5.51
C ARG A 520 33.76 15.22 4.46
N THR A 521 33.46 15.84 3.33
CA THR A 521 32.93 15.13 2.17
C THR A 521 34.04 14.32 1.50
N VAL A 522 33.64 13.45 0.56
CA VAL A 522 34.57 12.70 -0.30
C VAL A 522 35.47 13.58 -1.16
N ASP A 523 35.09 14.86 -1.35
CA ASP A 523 35.87 15.90 -2.04
C ASP A 523 36.68 16.78 -1.06
N ASP A 524 36.84 16.35 0.19
CA ASP A 524 37.59 17.02 1.27
C ASP A 524 37.02 18.39 1.72
N ASN A 525 35.74 18.65 1.47
CA ASN A 525 35.08 19.87 1.93
C ASN A 525 34.41 19.66 3.30
N GLY A 526 34.35 20.71 4.12
CA GLY A 526 33.45 20.72 5.28
C GLY A 526 31.99 20.67 4.84
N TRP A 527 31.13 20.08 5.66
CA TRP A 527 29.70 19.95 5.36
C TRP A 527 28.84 20.26 6.59
N PHE A 528 27.58 20.58 6.35
CA PHE A 528 26.57 20.82 7.38
C PHE A 528 25.21 20.32 6.87
N GLY A 529 24.38 19.80 7.76
CA GLY A 529 23.04 19.30 7.46
C GLY A 529 22.88 17.83 7.80
N GLU A 530 21.89 17.20 7.18
CA GLU A 530 21.59 15.78 7.35
C GLU A 530 22.06 14.99 6.13
N VAL A 531 22.58 13.80 6.38
CA VAL A 531 22.97 12.85 5.34
C VAL A 531 22.43 11.47 5.71
N SER A 532 21.99 10.71 4.72
CA SER A 532 21.42 9.37 4.93
C SER A 532 22.01 8.36 3.96
N ALA A 533 21.93 7.09 4.32
CA ALA A 533 22.29 5.96 3.48
C ALA A 533 21.40 4.76 3.82
N SER A 534 21.20 3.89 2.83
CA SER A 534 20.57 2.58 2.98
C SER A 534 21.46 1.52 2.35
N GLY A 535 21.48 0.33 2.93
CA GLY A 535 22.29 -0.79 2.46
C GLY A 535 21.70 -2.13 2.88
N GLU A 536 22.37 -3.21 2.50
CA GLU A 536 21.94 -4.58 2.78
C GLU A 536 23.12 -5.40 3.33
N ILE A 537 22.81 -6.30 4.26
CA ILE A 537 23.74 -7.33 4.74
C ILE A 537 23.33 -8.66 4.14
N HIS A 538 24.27 -9.32 3.49
CA HIS A 538 24.06 -10.61 2.85
C HIS A 538 24.84 -11.67 3.60
N VAL A 539 24.24 -12.85 3.71
CA VAL A 539 24.90 -14.05 4.24
C VAL A 539 24.79 -15.20 3.25
N GLN A 540 25.81 -16.04 3.24
CA GLN A 540 25.88 -17.23 2.42
C GLN A 540 26.42 -18.39 3.26
N ALA A 541 25.84 -19.58 3.13
CA ALA A 541 26.41 -20.79 3.68
C ALA A 541 26.61 -21.84 2.59
N THR A 542 27.67 -22.63 2.75
CA THR A 542 28.02 -23.74 1.86
C THR A 542 28.07 -25.04 2.68
N TRP A 543 27.35 -26.06 2.22
CA TRP A 543 27.49 -27.45 2.69
C TRP A 543 28.14 -28.28 1.58
N ARG A 544 29.17 -29.03 1.92
CA ARG A 544 29.96 -29.87 1.03
C ARG A 544 29.72 -31.34 1.40
N ASN A 545 29.80 -32.23 0.42
CA ASN A 545 29.64 -33.68 0.61
C ASN A 545 28.27 -34.08 1.21
N ILE A 546 27.21 -33.50 0.68
CA ILE A 546 25.83 -33.77 1.07
C ILE A 546 25.37 -35.09 0.41
N ASN A 547 25.75 -36.23 0.96
CA ASN A 547 25.28 -37.55 0.51
C ASN A 547 24.38 -38.21 1.54
#